data_AF-A0A518IGF0-F1
#
_entry.id   AF-A0A518IGF0-F1
#
_cell.length_a   1.000
_cell.length_b   1.000
_cell.length_c   1.000
_cell.angle_alpha   90.00
_cell.angle_beta   90.00
_cell.angle_gamma   90.00
#
_symmetry.space_group_name_H-M   'P 1'
#
loop_
_entity.id
_entity.type
_entity.pdbx_description
1 polymer ?
#
loop_
_entity_poly.entity_id
_entity_poly.type
_entity_poly.pdbx_seq_one_letter_code
_entity_poly.pdbx_strand_id
1 'polypeptide(L)'
;MQKQFTSSVERNIETMIGSDGEVYLSANDLCAFIKRGSTVTQKIGQTVPHPLVAMQTKAICSALNTLSNSIEMTARKEKMKQPSRN
;
A
#
# COMPACT_ATOMS: atom_id res chain seq x y z
N MET A 1 -6.25 -6.52 -17.94
CA MET A 1 -6.06 -5.60 -16.79
C MET A 1 -5.70 -6.34 -15.51
N GLN A 2 -6.48 -7.32 -15.04
CA GLN A 2 -6.24 -8.03 -13.76
C GLN A 2 -4.86 -8.71 -13.67
N LYS A 3 -4.41 -9.43 -14.72
CA LYS A 3 -3.09 -10.10 -14.75
C LYS A 3 -1.88 -9.14 -14.60
N GLN A 4 -1.97 -7.91 -15.09
CA GLN A 4 -0.87 -6.93 -14.99
C GLN A 4 -0.78 -6.29 -13.60
N PHE A 5 -1.93 -6.11 -12.94
CA PHE A 5 -1.98 -5.63 -11.56
C PHE A 5 -1.35 -6.66 -10.63
N THR A 6 -1.74 -7.93 -10.76
CA THR A 6 -1.17 -9.04 -9.98
C THR A 6 0.35 -9.15 -10.20
N SER A 7 0.84 -9.17 -11.44
CA SER A 7 2.29 -9.22 -11.68
C SER A 7 3.08 -7.97 -11.24
N SER A 8 2.46 -6.79 -11.20
CA SER A 8 3.14 -5.59 -10.67
C SER A 8 3.23 -5.62 -9.15
N VAL A 9 2.22 -6.16 -8.48
CA VAL A 9 2.21 -6.40 -7.03
C VAL A 9 3.23 -7.47 -6.67
N GLU A 10 3.21 -8.62 -7.33
CA GLU A 10 4.14 -9.74 -7.12
C GLU A 10 5.62 -9.37 -7.32
N ARG A 11 5.92 -8.41 -8.21
CA ARG A 11 7.30 -7.94 -8.43
C ARG A 11 7.79 -6.90 -7.44
N ASN A 12 6.88 -6.22 -6.73
CA ASN A 12 7.21 -5.09 -5.87
C ASN A 12 6.94 -5.33 -4.39
N ILE A 13 6.27 -6.43 -4.05
CA ILE A 13 5.89 -6.80 -2.70
C ILE A 13 6.37 -8.21 -2.47
N GLU A 14 7.27 -8.39 -1.51
CA GLU A 14 7.74 -9.71 -1.12
C GLU A 14 6.57 -10.55 -0.59
N THR A 15 6.45 -11.77 -1.09
CA THR A 15 5.42 -12.74 -0.71
C THR A 15 6.05 -13.95 -0.05
N MET A 16 5.50 -14.40 1.07
CA MET A 16 5.92 -15.61 1.79
C MET A 16 4.74 -16.59 1.84
N ILE A 17 4.99 -17.87 1.62
CA ILE A 17 3.99 -18.92 1.88
C ILE A 17 4.15 -19.37 3.33
N GLY A 18 3.09 -19.23 4.12
CA GLY A 18 3.05 -19.70 5.50
C GLY A 18 3.00 -21.22 5.59
N SER A 19 3.25 -21.75 6.79
CA SER A 19 3.16 -23.18 7.07
C SER A 19 1.73 -23.74 6.94
N ASP A 20 0.73 -22.87 6.92
CA ASP A 20 -0.68 -23.15 6.65
C ASP A 20 -1.03 -23.18 5.16
N GLY A 21 -0.06 -22.88 4.28
CA GLY A 21 -0.25 -22.81 2.83
C GLY A 21 -0.78 -21.47 2.34
N GLU A 22 -1.00 -20.50 3.23
CA GLU A 22 -1.51 -19.17 2.87
C GLU A 22 -0.40 -18.24 2.38
N VAL A 23 -0.74 -17.29 1.50
CA VAL A 23 0.21 -16.29 0.99
C VAL A 23 0.16 -15.03 1.84
N TYR A 24 1.29 -14.70 2.44
CA TYR A 24 1.50 -13.50 3.23
C TYR A 24 2.28 -12.46 2.43
N LEU A 25 1.92 -11.20 2.60
CA LEU A 25 2.60 -10.05 1.99
C LEU A 25 3.46 -9.33 3.03
N SER A 26 4.65 -8.89 2.63
CA SER A 26 5.47 -7.97 3.44
C SER A 26 4.70 -6.67 3.68
N ALA A 27 4.36 -6.41 4.95
CA ALA A 27 3.63 -5.20 5.34
C ALA A 27 4.42 -3.92 5.00
N ASN A 28 5.76 -3.98 5.06
CA ASN A 28 6.62 -2.85 4.70
C ASN A 28 6.55 -2.56 3.20
N ASP A 29 6.64 -3.60 2.37
CA ASP A 29 6.63 -3.44 0.91
C ASP A 29 5.25 -3.02 0.42
N LEU A 30 4.18 -3.59 1.00
CA LEU A 30 2.81 -3.19 0.73
C LEU A 30 2.60 -1.71 1.09
N CYS A 31 3.09 -1.27 2.26
CA CYS A 31 3.03 0.13 2.67
C CYS A 31 3.81 1.03 1.69
N ALA A 32 5.01 0.65 1.30
CA ALA A 32 5.83 1.38 0.33
C ALA A 32 5.17 1.45 -1.06
N PHE A 33 4.54 0.36 -1.51
CA PHE A 33 3.77 0.30 -2.76
C PHE A 33 2.58 1.26 -2.73
N ILE A 34 1.80 1.27 -1.65
CA ILE A 34 0.65 2.16 -1.50
C ILE A 34 1.10 3.64 -1.42
N LYS A 35 2.19 3.95 -0.71
CA LYS A 35 2.78 5.29 -0.67
C LYS A 35 3.24 5.78 -2.06
N ARG A 36 3.81 4.88 -2.88
CA ARG A 36 4.12 5.17 -4.29
C ARG A 36 2.86 5.50 -5.08
N GLY A 37 1.79 4.71 -4.92
CA GLY A 37 0.48 4.97 -5.54
C GLY A 37 -0.13 6.33 -5.15
N SER A 38 -0.04 6.70 -3.87
CA SER A 38 -0.47 8.01 -3.36
C SER A 38 0.29 9.16 -4.05
N THR A 39 1.61 9.03 -4.16
CA THR A 39 2.48 10.02 -4.81
C THR A 39 2.11 10.21 -6.29
N VAL A 40 1.85 9.11 -7.02
CA VAL A 40 1.42 9.18 -8.42
C VAL A 40 0.04 9.85 -8.53
N THR A 41 -0.90 9.46 -7.67
CA THR A 41 -2.25 10.02 -7.65
C THR A 41 -2.21 11.54 -7.38
N GLN A 42 -1.37 11.99 -6.44
CA GLN A 42 -1.17 13.41 -6.16
C GLN A 42 -0.68 14.18 -7.39
N LYS A 43 0.32 13.64 -8.11
CA LYS A 43 0.85 14.25 -9.34
C LYS A 43 -0.23 14.36 -10.42
N ILE A 44 -1.02 13.30 -10.61
CA ILE A 44 -2.16 13.34 -11.55
C ILE A 44 -3.10 14.46 -11.15
N GLY A 45 -3.50 14.55 -9.88
CA GLY A 45 -4.43 15.56 -9.39
C GLY A 45 -3.97 17.01 -9.62
N GLN A 46 -2.66 17.27 -9.63
CA GLN A 46 -2.09 18.59 -9.94
C GLN A 46 -2.15 18.95 -11.42
N THR A 47 -2.24 17.96 -12.30
CA THR A 47 -2.27 18.14 -13.76
C THR A 47 -3.68 18.09 -14.35
N VAL A 48 -4.67 17.69 -13.57
CA VAL A 48 -6.06 17.55 -14.01
C VAL A 48 -6.74 18.92 -14.09
N PRO A 49 -7.20 19.35 -15.28
CA PRO A 49 -7.81 20.67 -15.45
C PRO A 49 -9.27 20.71 -14.96
N HIS A 50 -9.96 19.57 -14.92
CA HIS A 50 -11.38 19.50 -14.57
C HIS A 50 -11.58 19.42 -13.04
N PRO A 51 -12.29 20.37 -12.40
CA PRO A 51 -12.40 20.44 -10.93
C PRO A 51 -12.96 19.16 -10.27
N LEU A 52 -13.98 18.53 -10.88
CA LEU A 52 -14.55 17.28 -10.34
C LEU A 52 -13.53 16.13 -10.34
N VAL A 53 -12.74 16.01 -11.40
CA VAL A 53 -11.75 14.94 -11.52
C VAL A 53 -10.56 15.21 -10.59
N ALA A 54 -10.17 16.48 -10.41
CA ALA A 54 -9.17 16.88 -9.43
C ALA A 54 -9.62 16.55 -7.99
N MET A 55 -10.90 16.78 -7.66
CA MET A 55 -11.47 16.44 -6.37
C MET A 55 -11.49 14.92 -6.12
N GLN A 56 -11.92 14.13 -7.10
CA GLN A 56 -11.88 12.67 -7.02
C GLN A 56 -10.46 12.14 -6.82
N THR A 57 -9.50 12.70 -7.58
CA THR A 57 -8.09 12.32 -7.48
C THR A 57 -7.52 12.64 -6.09
N LYS A 58 -7.90 13.79 -5.52
CA LYS A 58 -7.52 14.16 -4.14
C LYS A 58 -8.12 13.21 -3.11
N ALA A 59 -9.38 12.78 -3.28
CA ALA A 59 -10.02 11.81 -2.41
C ALA A 59 -9.31 10.44 -2.46
N ILE A 60 -8.93 9.97 -3.65
CA ILE A 60 -8.17 8.72 -3.83
C ILE A 60 -6.80 8.83 -3.15
N CYS A 61 -6.08 9.94 -3.34
CA CYS A 61 -4.80 10.19 -2.68
C CYS A 61 -4.94 10.14 -1.15
N SER A 62 -5.97 10.79 -0.59
CA SER A 62 -6.26 10.75 0.84
C SER A 62 -6.53 9.32 1.34
N ALA A 63 -7.32 8.53 0.60
CA ALA A 63 -7.61 7.15 0.95
C ALA A 63 -6.36 6.27 0.97
N LEU A 64 -5.47 6.42 -0.03
CA LEU A 64 -4.20 5.69 -0.10
C LEU A 64 -3.28 6.06 1.08
N ASN A 65 -3.20 7.34 1.44
CA ASN A 65 -2.43 7.79 2.60
C ASN A 65 -2.97 7.17 3.91
N THR A 66 -4.28 7.23 4.14
CA THR A 66 -4.92 6.62 5.30
C THR A 66 -4.66 5.12 5.38
N LEU A 67 -4.76 4.41 4.26
CA LEU A 67 -4.49 2.98 4.20
C LEU A 67 -3.04 2.66 4.54
N SER A 68 -2.08 3.40 3.97
CA SER A 68 -0.66 3.19 4.25
C SER A 68 -0.31 3.43 5.72
N ASN A 69 -0.90 4.46 6.34
CA ASN A 69 -0.72 4.76 7.75
C ASN A 69 -1.30 3.64 8.64
N SER A 70 -2.48 3.10 8.28
CA SER A 70 -3.10 1.99 9.01
C SER A 70 -2.24 0.73 8.97
N ILE A 71 -1.68 0.39 7.79
CA ILE A 71 -0.78 -0.75 7.62
C ILE A 71 0.49 -0.56 8.45
N GLU A 72 1.09 0.63 8.40
CA GLU A 72 2.30 0.96 9.17
C GLU A 72 2.04 0.88 10.69
N MET A 73 0.92 1.40 11.17
CA MET A 73 0.54 1.29 12.59
C MET A 73 0.32 -0.16 13.01
N THR A 74 -0.35 -0.96 12.18
CA THR A 74 -0.60 -2.38 12.47
C THR A 74 0.71 -3.15 12.50
N ALA A 75 1.59 -2.96 11.53
CA ALA A 75 2.91 -3.60 11.49
C ALA A 75 3.78 -3.23 12.70
N ARG A 76 3.73 -1.95 13.14
CA ARG A 76 4.44 -1.51 14.36
C ARG A 76 3.90 -2.18 15.62
N LYS A 77 2.57 -2.30 15.75
CA LYS A 77 1.94 -3.00 16.89
C LYS A 77 2.32 -4.47 16.95
N GLU A 78 2.36 -5.16 15.81
CA GLU A 78 2.76 -6.58 15.76
C GLU A 78 4.24 -6.76 16.12
N LYS A 79 5.14 -5.87 15.67
CA LYS A 79 6.55 -5.87 16.10
C LYS A 79 6.71 -5.65 17.60
N MET A 80 5.89 -4.79 18.21
CA MET A 80 5.92 -4.54 19.67
C MET A 80 5.39 -5.71 20.51
N LYS A 81 4.58 -6.61 19.93
CA LYS A 81 4.04 -7.79 20.60
C LYS A 81 4.98 -9.00 20.56
N GLN A 82 5.98 -9.01 19.67
CA GLN A 82 6.96 -10.09 19.64
C GLN A 82 7.88 -9.97 20.86
N PRO A 83 7.89 -10.96 21.77
CA PRO A 83 8.80 -10.95 22.90
C PRO A 83 10.24 -10.95 22.38
N SER A 84 11.05 -10.01 22.87
CA SER A 84 12.49 -9.98 22.66
C SER A 84 13.07 -11.33 23.07
N ARG A 85 13.43 -12.17 22.09
CA ARG A 85 14.28 -13.35 22.34
C ARG A 85 15.68 -12.81 22.67
N ASN A 86 15.94 -12.61 23.97
CA ASN A 86 17.27 -12.67 24.54
C ASN A 86 17.51 -14.07 25.09
#